data_AF-A0A7S3X335-F1
#
_entry.id   AF-A0A7S3X335-F1
#
_cell.length_a   1.000
_cell.length_b   1.000
_cell.length_c   1.000
_cell.angle_alpha   90.00
_cell.angle_beta   90.00
_cell.angle_gamma   90.00
#
_symmetry.space_group_name_H-M   'P 1'
#
loop_
_entity.id
_entity.type
_entity.pdbx_description
1 polymer ?
#
loop_
_entity_poly.entity_id
_entity_poly.type
_entity_poly.pdbx_seq_one_letter_code
_entity_poly.pdbx_strand_id
1 'polypeptide(L)'
;VFSDYARVYRCRVISAKPPYSQWANDLHVPDASLVDILPDMPPHARQLVGLVAVSVLRFKRSGAGFRSRLLSQPAMDKLSEEVDSGKCTLMLDGEGDAQRLIN
;
A
#
# COMPACT_ATOMS: atom_id res chain seq x y z
N VAL A 1 -4.50 8.06 8.64
CA VAL A 1 -4.50 6.75 7.94
C VAL A 1 -5.86 6.07 7.95
N PHE A 2 -6.37 5.55 9.08
CA PHE A 2 -7.68 4.86 9.09
C PHE A 2 -8.85 5.77 8.71
N SER A 3 -8.85 7.02 9.20
CA SER A 3 -9.85 8.01 8.81
C SER A 3 -9.79 8.35 7.31
N ASP A 4 -8.58 8.47 6.75
CA ASP A 4 -8.38 8.74 5.32
C ASP A 4 -8.84 7.57 4.44
N TYR A 5 -8.50 6.34 4.85
CA TYR A 5 -8.95 5.13 4.18
C TYR A 5 -10.46 5.03 4.20
N ALA A 6 -11.09 5.19 5.38
CA ALA A 6 -12.53 5.12 5.53
C ALA A 6 -13.25 6.18 4.69
N ARG A 7 -12.67 7.40 4.60
CA ARG A 7 -13.19 8.47 3.75
C ARG A 7 -13.19 8.07 2.27
N VAL A 8 -12.06 7.59 1.74
CA VAL A 8 -11.96 7.17 0.33
C VAL A 8 -12.85 5.96 0.05
N TYR A 9 -12.81 4.94 0.92
CA TYR A 9 -13.65 3.75 0.80
C TYR A 9 -15.13 4.11 0.74
N ARG A 10 -15.60 4.99 1.62
CA ARG A 10 -16.98 5.49 1.59
C ARG A 10 -17.31 6.20 0.27
N CYS A 11 -16.40 7.00 -0.27
CA CYS A 11 -16.59 7.61 -1.59
C CYS A 11 -16.73 6.56 -2.70
N ARG A 12 -15.95 5.48 -2.66
CA ARG A 12 -16.05 4.35 -3.60
C ARG A 12 -17.41 3.64 -3.50
N VAL A 13 -17.86 3.33 -2.28
CA VAL A 13 -19.18 2.72 -2.02
C VAL A 13 -20.31 3.56 -2.62
N ILE A 14 -20.33 4.87 -2.37
CA ILE A 14 -21.39 5.77 -2.85
C ILE A 14 -21.36 5.90 -4.39
N SER A 15 -20.17 5.75 -4.99
CA SER A 15 -19.96 5.92 -6.42
C SER A 15 -20.16 4.63 -7.24
N ALA A 16 -20.20 3.47 -6.57
CA ALA A 16 -20.41 2.16 -7.18
C ALA A 16 -21.87 1.98 -7.63
N LYS A 17 -22.20 2.56 -8.80
CA LYS A 17 -23.51 2.49 -9.43
C LYS A 17 -23.42 2.42 -10.96
N PRO A 18 -24.33 1.68 -11.63
CA PRO A 18 -24.41 1.64 -13.09
C PRO A 18 -24.70 3.01 -13.73
N PRO A 19 -24.35 3.23 -15.01
CA PRO A 19 -23.71 2.28 -15.94
C PRO A 19 -22.17 2.22 -15.82
N TYR A 20 -21.56 3.07 -14.99
CA TYR A 20 -20.11 3.26 -14.96
C TYR A 20 -19.39 2.28 -14.02
N SER A 21 -20.08 1.71 -13.04
CA SER A 21 -19.55 0.67 -12.15
C SER A 21 -20.67 -0.28 -11.73
N GLN A 22 -20.32 -1.46 -11.24
CA GLN A 22 -21.30 -2.39 -10.66
C GLN A 22 -21.81 -1.85 -9.33
N TRP A 23 -23.01 -2.27 -8.91
CA TRP A 23 -23.45 -1.99 -7.55
C TRP A 23 -22.52 -2.69 -6.56
N ALA A 24 -22.15 -1.99 -5.49
CA ALA A 24 -21.55 -2.63 -4.33
C ALA A 24 -22.49 -3.72 -3.79
N ASN A 25 -21.92 -4.84 -3.36
CA ASN A 25 -22.63 -5.91 -2.68
C ASN A 25 -22.00 -6.18 -1.31
N ASP A 26 -22.55 -7.15 -0.59
CA ASP A 26 -22.10 -7.57 0.74
C ASP A 26 -20.69 -8.19 0.76
N LEU A 27 -20.20 -8.65 -0.39
CA LEU A 27 -18.89 -9.29 -0.53
C LEU A 27 -17.82 -8.35 -1.10
N HIS A 28 -18.21 -7.34 -1.89
CA HIS A 28 -17.30 -6.57 -2.69
C HIS A 28 -17.85 -5.16 -3.01
N VAL A 29 -16.96 -4.18 -2.88
CA VAL A 29 -17.14 -2.82 -3.38
C VAL A 29 -16.13 -2.63 -4.51
N PRO A 30 -16.59 -2.34 -5.75
CA PRO A 30 -15.71 -2.06 -6.87
C PRO A 30 -14.69 -0.96 -6.56
N ASP A 31 -13.46 -1.14 -7.06
CA ASP A 31 -12.35 -0.17 -6.95
C ASP A 31 -12.06 0.28 -5.51
N ALA A 32 -12.34 -0.58 -4.53
CA ALA A 32 -12.15 -0.30 -3.12
C ALA A 32 -11.13 -1.27 -2.47
N SER A 33 -10.31 -1.93 -3.27
CA SER A 33 -9.15 -2.65 -2.73
C SER A 33 -8.14 -1.66 -2.17
N LEU A 34 -7.24 -2.12 -1.30
CA LEU A 34 -6.21 -1.25 -0.74
C LEU A 34 -5.31 -0.64 -1.84
N VAL A 35 -5.01 -1.41 -2.90
CA VAL A 35 -4.23 -0.95 -4.07
C VAL A 35 -4.94 0.20 -4.79
N ASP A 36 -6.26 0.14 -4.89
CA ASP A 36 -7.07 1.15 -5.59
C ASP A 36 -7.28 2.40 -4.73
N ILE A 37 -7.35 2.24 -3.41
CA ILE A 37 -7.61 3.32 -2.45
C ILE A 37 -6.34 4.10 -2.14
N LEU A 38 -5.19 3.43 -2.03
CA LEU A 38 -3.94 4.06 -1.61
C LEU A 38 -3.58 5.33 -2.42
N PRO A 39 -3.70 5.34 -3.76
CA PRO A 39 -3.42 6.52 -4.58
C PRO A 39 -4.22 7.77 -4.19
N ASP A 40 -5.48 7.58 -3.79
CA ASP A 40 -6.39 8.66 -3.40
C ASP A 40 -6.18 9.14 -1.95
N MET A 41 -5.37 8.42 -1.18
CA MET A 41 -5.05 8.81 0.18
C MET A 41 -4.03 9.98 0.19
N PRO A 42 -4.12 10.86 1.19
CA PRO A 42 -3.15 11.94 1.37
C PRO A 42 -1.71 11.43 1.41
N PRO A 43 -0.71 12.22 0.94
CA PRO A 43 0.69 11.81 0.87
C PRO A 43 1.25 11.25 2.19
N HIS A 44 0.92 11.87 3.32
CA HIS A 44 1.37 11.42 4.64
C HIS A 44 0.87 10.03 5.02
N ALA A 45 -0.34 9.65 4.56
CA ALA A 45 -0.90 8.35 4.84
C ALA A 45 -0.26 7.26 3.98
N ARG A 46 0.02 7.57 2.70
CA ARG A 46 0.80 6.71 1.80
C ARG A 46 2.21 6.46 2.32
N GLN A 47 2.89 7.52 2.77
CA GLN A 47 4.21 7.42 3.41
C GLN A 47 4.19 6.47 4.60
N LEU A 48 3.20 6.61 5.51
CA LEU A 48 3.10 5.74 6.69
C LEU A 48 2.93 4.27 6.30
N VAL A 49 2.05 3.97 5.34
CA VAL A 49 1.88 2.59 4.82
C VAL A 49 3.18 2.07 4.22
N GLY A 50 3.88 2.90 3.43
CA GLY A 50 5.17 2.55 2.86
C GLY A 50 6.24 2.27 3.91
N LEU A 51 6.33 3.07 4.96
CA LEU A 51 7.30 2.87 6.05
C LEU A 51 7.04 1.58 6.82
N VAL A 52 5.78 1.20 6.99
CA VAL A 52 5.41 -0.12 7.55
C VAL A 52 5.87 -1.24 6.63
N ALA A 53 5.71 -1.12 5.32
CA ALA A 53 6.22 -2.11 4.37
C ALA A 53 7.76 -2.23 4.44
N VAL A 54 8.48 -1.11 4.54
CA VAL A 54 9.95 -1.10 4.72
C VAL A 54 10.37 -1.79 6.01
N SER A 55 9.65 -1.58 7.12
CA SER A 55 9.97 -2.22 8.40
C SER A 55 9.79 -3.74 8.34
N VAL A 56 8.73 -4.22 7.67
CA VAL A 56 8.51 -5.66 7.45
C VAL A 56 9.60 -6.25 6.55
N LEU A 57 10.02 -5.56 5.50
CA LEU A 57 11.14 -6.00 4.66
C LEU A 57 12.45 -6.10 5.45
N ARG A 58 12.75 -5.11 6.31
CA ARG A 58 13.92 -5.14 7.21
C ARG A 58 13.85 -6.31 8.19
N PHE A 59 12.68 -6.56 8.77
CA PHE A 59 12.47 -7.69 9.67
C PHE A 59 12.65 -9.04 8.96
N LYS A 60 12.00 -9.25 7.81
CA LYS A 60 12.14 -10.46 6.97
C LYS A 60 13.60 -10.71 6.58
N ARG A 61 14.39 -9.67 6.32
CA ARG A 61 15.83 -9.79 6.05
C ARG A 61 16.65 -10.27 7.26
N SER A 62 16.28 -9.84 8.47
CA SER A 62 17.03 -10.17 9.69
C SER A 62 16.79 -11.60 10.20
N GLY A 63 15.70 -12.25 9.78
CA GLY A 63 15.39 -13.64 10.11
C GLY A 63 16.16 -14.63 9.22
N ALA A 64 16.87 -15.58 9.83
CA ALA A 64 17.83 -16.50 9.22
C ALA A 64 17.28 -17.55 8.21
N GLY A 65 16.10 -17.34 7.61
CA GLY A 65 15.34 -18.43 6.97
C GLY A 65 15.21 -18.43 5.45
N PHE A 66 15.10 -17.30 4.75
CA PHE A 66 14.60 -17.36 3.37
C PHE A 66 15.04 -16.18 2.49
N ARG A 67 15.71 -16.50 1.36
CA ARG A 67 15.81 -15.79 0.06
C ARG A 67 16.04 -14.26 -0.01
N SER A 68 16.13 -13.53 1.10
CA SER A 68 16.15 -12.06 1.17
C SER A 68 17.53 -11.42 0.94
N ARG A 69 18.56 -12.20 0.55
CA ARG A 69 19.91 -11.67 0.26
C ARG A 69 19.98 -10.77 -0.99
N LEU A 70 18.87 -10.55 -1.70
CA LEU A 70 18.84 -9.77 -2.95
C LEU A 70 18.95 -8.25 -2.73
N LEU A 71 18.59 -7.73 -1.55
CA LEU A 71 18.63 -6.28 -1.28
C LEU A 71 19.72 -5.94 -0.25
N SER A 72 20.76 -5.25 -0.72
CA SER A 72 21.86 -4.75 0.11
C SER A 72 21.37 -3.69 1.11
N GLN A 73 22.12 -3.46 2.20
CA GLN A 73 21.77 -2.41 3.18
C GLN A 73 21.62 -1.03 2.51
N PRO A 74 22.53 -0.60 1.61
CA PRO A 74 22.37 0.66 0.89
C PRO A 74 21.10 0.72 0.03
N ALA A 75 20.69 -0.41 -0.56
CA ALA A 75 19.45 -0.45 -1.35
C ALA A 75 18.21 -0.28 -0.47
N MET A 76 18.21 -0.85 0.74
CA MET A 76 17.11 -0.67 1.70
C MET A 76 17.02 0.76 2.23
N ASP A 77 18.16 1.40 2.48
CA ASP A 77 18.19 2.78 2.98
C ASP A 77 17.73 3.76 1.89
N LYS A 78 18.16 3.55 0.64
CA LYS A 78 17.64 4.29 -0.52
C LYS A 78 16.13 4.08 -0.70
N LEU A 79 15.64 2.86 -0.57
CA LEU A 79 14.21 2.56 -0.67
C LEU A 79 13.41 3.27 0.43
N SER A 80 13.93 3.29 1.66
CA SER A 80 13.35 4.03 2.78
C SER A 80 13.29 5.53 2.49
N GLU A 81 14.34 6.10 1.92
CA GLU A 81 14.39 7.52 1.52
C GLU A 81 13.41 7.84 0.39
N GLU A 82 13.26 6.96 -0.59
CA GLU A 82 12.28 7.12 -1.68
C GLU A 82 10.84 7.11 -1.16
N VAL A 83 10.54 6.26 -0.19
CA VAL A 83 9.23 6.23 0.47
C VAL A 83 9.01 7.48 1.31
N ASP A 84 9.98 7.85 2.14
CA ASP A 84 9.89 9.02 3.03
C ASP A 84 9.74 10.33 2.24
N SER A 85 10.48 10.48 1.13
CA SER A 85 10.35 11.61 0.21
C SER A 85 9.07 11.58 -0.65
N GLY A 86 8.24 10.54 -0.54
CA GLY A 86 7.01 10.39 -1.32
C GLY A 86 7.22 10.08 -2.81
N LYS A 87 8.44 9.74 -3.24
CA LYS A 87 8.76 9.36 -4.62
C LYS A 87 8.12 8.03 -5.01
N CYS A 88 7.86 7.17 -4.03
CA CYS A 88 7.08 5.96 -4.25
C CYS A 88 6.25 5.60 -3.02
N THR A 89 5.33 4.67 -3.21
CA THR A 89 4.58 4.08 -2.11
C THR A 89 4.74 2.57 -2.18
N LEU A 90 5.07 1.98 -1.04
CA LEU A 90 5.12 0.53 -0.88
C LEU A 90 3.88 0.07 -0.13
N MET A 91 3.39 -1.10 -0.48
CA MET A 91 2.37 -1.79 0.29
C MET A 91 2.73 -3.26 0.41
N LEU A 92 2.16 -3.92 1.42
CA LEU A 92 2.29 -5.36 1.57
C LEU A 92 1.06 -6.03 0.98
N ASP A 93 1.26 -7.15 0.29
CA ASP A 93 0.17 -8.02 -0.12
C ASP A 93 -0.23 -9.01 1.00
N GLY A 94 -1.17 -9.90 0.69
CA GLY A 94 -1.65 -10.91 1.64
C GLY A 94 -0.60 -11.94 2.09
N GLU A 95 0.51 -12.06 1.36
CA GLU A 95 1.66 -12.92 1.69
C GLU A 95 2.77 -12.13 2.44
N GLY A 96 2.52 -10.83 2.65
CA GLY A 96 3.45 -9.90 3.28
C GLY A 96 4.60 -9.51 2.35
N ASP A 97 4.49 -9.76 1.05
CA ASP A 97 5.47 -9.33 0.07
C ASP A 97 5.21 -7.89 -0.35
N ALA A 98 6.28 -7.14 -0.61
CA ALA A 98 6.18 -5.72 -0.86
C ALA A 98 5.93 -5.45 -2.35
N GLN A 99 4.85 -4.73 -2.63
CA GLN A 99 4.51 -4.23 -3.95
C GLN A 99 4.74 -2.72 -4.00
N ARG A 100 5.29 -2.25 -5.12
CA ARG A 100 5.54 -0.82 -5.35
C ARG A 100 4.42 -0.22 -6.19
N LEU A 101 3.75 0.79 -5.65
CA LEU A 101 2.97 1.73 -6.45
C LEU A 101 3.89 2.84 -6.96
N ILE A 102 3.85 3.03 -8.28
CA ILE A 102 4.43 4.19 -8.94
C ILE A 102 3.30 5.22 -9.04
N ASN A 103 3.52 6.39 -8.45
CA ASN A 103 2.57 7.50 -8.47
C ASN A 103 2.58 8.21 -9.83
#